data_AF-A0A2V6FMR1-F1
#
_entry.id   AF-A0A2V6FMR1-F1
#
_cell.length_a   1.000
_cell.length_b   1.000
_cell.length_c   1.000
_cell.angle_alpha   90.00
_cell.angle_beta   90.00
_cell.angle_gamma   90.00
#
_symmetry.space_group_name_H-M   'P 1'
#
loop_
_entity.id
_entity.type
_entity.pdbx_description
1 polymer ?
#
loop_
_entity_poly.entity_id
_entity_poly.type
_entity_poly.pdbx_seq_one_letter_code
_entity_poly.pdbx_strand_id
1 'polypeptide(L)'
;MKQMNNVTKRSILRSIHLIFTIPILGYIYGEASDVQQYASGVRYILVPVLILSGYWMYAGVLFAIIGVGLWIGAYRLSGFGAALLSQVVLFIARKIWLMIRARQSKRSA
;
A
#
# COMPACT_ATOMS: atom_id res chain seq x y z
N MET A 1 -20.95 18.76 -5.73
CA MET A 1 -19.55 18.32 -5.98
C MET A 1 -19.58 17.20 -7.02
N LYS A 2 -19.06 17.43 -8.23
CA LYS A 2 -19.09 16.46 -9.33
C LYS A 2 -18.16 15.29 -9.00
N GLN A 3 -18.70 14.08 -8.94
CA GLN A 3 -17.91 12.86 -8.72
C GLN A 3 -17.01 12.59 -9.93
N MET A 4 -15.74 12.28 -9.66
CA MET A 4 -14.78 11.90 -10.69
C MET A 4 -15.13 10.52 -11.27
N ASN A 5 -14.97 10.34 -12.59
CA ASN A 5 -15.17 9.06 -13.25
C ASN A 5 -14.26 7.98 -12.64
N ASN A 6 -14.81 6.78 -12.38
CA ASN A 6 -14.08 5.62 -11.86
C ASN A 6 -12.90 5.20 -12.74
N VAL A 7 -13.03 5.30 -14.07
CA VAL A 7 -11.95 4.99 -15.02
C VAL A 7 -10.80 5.98 -14.82
N THR A 8 -11.12 7.27 -14.78
CA THR A 8 -10.15 8.35 -14.54
C THR A 8 -9.47 8.18 -13.19
N LYS A 9 -10.23 7.90 -12.12
CA LYS A 9 -9.70 7.64 -10.79
C LYS A 9 -8.69 6.49 -10.78
N ARG A 10 -9.04 5.36 -11.40
CA ARG A 10 -8.17 4.18 -11.49
C ARG A 10 -6.91 4.50 -12.30
N SER A 11 -7.04 5.23 -13.40
CA SER A 11 -5.90 5.65 -14.22
C SER A 11 -4.91 6.50 -13.42
N ILE A 12 -5.41 7.51 -12.69
CA ILE A 12 -4.59 8.38 -11.84
C ILE A 12 -3.84 7.58 -10.77
N LEU A 13 -4.56 6.75 -10.00
CA LEU A 13 -3.94 5.95 -8.94
C LEU A 13 -2.88 4.98 -9.47
N ARG A 14 -3.14 4.36 -10.63
CA ARG A 14 -2.17 3.48 -11.30
C ARG A 14 -0.94 4.26 -11.76
N SER A 15 -1.11 5.43 -12.38
CA SER A 15 0.02 6.26 -12.83
C SER A 15 0.89 6.69 -11.66
N ILE A 16 0.28 7.12 -10.55
CA ILE A 16 1.01 7.42 -9.30
C ILE A 16 1.79 6.19 -8.84
N HIS A 17 1.12 5.03 -8.73
CA HIS A 17 1.77 3.80 -8.28
C HIS A 17 2.99 3.44 -9.15
N LEU A 18 2.87 3.52 -10.48
CA LEU A 18 3.95 3.20 -11.40
C LEU A 18 5.09 4.21 -11.34
N ILE A 19 4.80 5.51 -11.31
CA ILE A 19 5.83 6.56 -11.25
C ILE A 19 6.65 6.43 -9.96
N PHE A 20 5.99 6.18 -8.81
CA PHE A 20 6.68 6.06 -7.53
C PHE A 20 7.43 4.73 -7.36
N THR A 21 7.07 3.68 -8.11
CA THR A 21 7.87 2.45 -8.15
C THR A 21 9.26 2.68 -8.73
N ILE A 22 9.40 3.53 -9.75
CA ILE A 22 10.69 3.77 -10.43
C ILE A 22 11.80 4.22 -9.46
N PRO A 23 11.64 5.28 -8.65
CA PRO A 23 12.69 5.68 -7.70
C PRO A 23 12.92 4.65 -6.58
N ILE A 24 11.91 3.86 -6.22
CA ILE A 24 12.09 2.75 -5.25
C ILE A 24 12.98 1.66 -5.86
N LEU A 25 12.80 1.31 -7.14
CA LEU A 25 13.69 0.38 -7.83
C LEU A 25 15.11 0.93 -7.91
N GLY A 26 15.27 2.22 -8.21
CA GLY A 26 16.58 2.89 -8.17
C GLY A 26 17.25 2.78 -6.80
N TYR A 27 16.49 2.93 -5.71
CA TYR A 27 17.00 2.73 -4.36
C TYR A 27 17.40 1.27 -4.06
N ILE A 28 16.66 0.30 -4.60
CA ILE A 28 16.93 -1.13 -4.37
C ILE A 28 18.18 -1.60 -5.13
N TYR A 29 18.38 -1.10 -6.36
CA TYR A 29 19.46 -1.54 -7.24
C TYR A 29 20.68 -0.61 -7.28
N GLY A 30 20.58 0.58 -6.68
CA GLY A 30 21.70 1.52 -6.60
C GLY A 30 22.76 1.10 -5.58
N GLU A 31 23.96 1.63 -5.75
CA GLU A 31 25.07 1.39 -4.81
C GLU A 31 24.73 1.94 -3.42
N ALA A 32 25.12 1.20 -2.37
CA ALA A 32 24.76 1.53 -1.00
C ALA A 32 25.22 2.95 -0.58
N SER A 33 26.40 3.38 -1.03
CA SER A 33 26.95 4.72 -0.78
C SER A 33 26.06 5.83 -1.33
N ASP A 34 25.43 5.60 -2.48
CA ASP A 34 24.70 6.62 -3.22
C ASP A 34 23.26 6.72 -2.75
N VAL A 35 22.68 5.58 -2.33
CA VAL A 35 21.26 5.49 -1.97
C VAL A 35 20.99 5.76 -0.49
N GLN A 36 22.01 5.68 0.37
CA GLN A 36 21.84 5.83 1.82
C GLN A 36 21.24 7.20 2.20
N GLN A 37 21.61 8.26 1.48
CA GLN A 37 21.05 9.61 1.69
C GLN A 37 19.54 9.69 1.40
N TYR A 38 19.02 8.83 0.51
CA TYR A 38 17.60 8.80 0.14
C TYR A 38 16.78 7.79 0.95
N ALA A 39 17.43 7.01 1.83
CA ALA A 39 16.79 5.95 2.60
C ALA A 39 15.57 6.45 3.39
N SER A 40 15.68 7.62 4.03
CA SER A 40 14.57 8.23 4.77
C SER A 40 13.38 8.56 3.86
N GLY A 41 13.64 9.17 2.70
CA GLY A 41 12.60 9.50 1.71
C GLY A 41 11.89 8.26 1.19
N VAL A 42 12.64 7.19 0.90
CA VAL A 42 12.05 5.92 0.45
C VAL A 42 11.14 5.33 1.53
N ARG A 43 11.62 5.28 2.78
CA ARG A 43 10.91 4.65 3.91
C ARG A 43 9.65 5.39 4.31
N TYR A 44 9.68 6.73 4.33
CA TYR A 44 8.62 7.55 4.90
C TYR A 44 7.75 8.29 3.88
N ILE A 45 8.15 8.31 2.60
CA ILE A 45 7.39 8.98 1.55
C ILE A 45 7.07 8.01 0.42
N LEU A 46 8.09 7.47 -0.27
CA LEU A 46 7.86 6.71 -1.50
C LEU A 46 7.08 5.42 -1.24
N VAL A 47 7.50 4.61 -0.27
CA VAL A 47 6.80 3.36 0.06
C VAL A 47 5.40 3.62 0.62
N PRO A 48 5.17 4.59 1.54
CA PRO A 48 3.81 4.98 1.93
C PRO A 48 2.91 5.41 0.76
N VAL A 49 3.42 6.19 -0.19
CA VAL A 49 2.64 6.58 -1.39
C VAL A 49 2.34 5.36 -2.26
N LEU A 50 3.28 4.42 -2.39
CA LEU A 50 3.09 3.17 -3.13
C LEU A 50 1.99 2.30 -2.48
N ILE A 51 2.05 2.13 -1.15
CA ILE A 51 1.06 1.42 -0.34
C ILE A 51 -0.31 2.08 -0.47
N LEU A 52 -0.38 3.41 -0.30
CA LEU A 52 -1.61 4.18 -0.40
C LEU A 52 -2.28 4.00 -1.76
N SER A 53 -1.55 4.24 -2.84
CA SER A 53 -2.07 4.12 -4.21
C SER A 53 -2.49 2.69 -4.55
N GLY A 54 -1.71 1.69 -4.14
CA GLY A 54 -1.98 0.28 -4.36
C GLY A 54 -3.24 -0.19 -3.65
N TYR A 55 -3.31 -0.03 -2.32
CA TYR A 55 -4.50 -0.43 -1.57
C TYR A 55 -5.73 0.38 -1.97
N TRP A 56 -5.60 1.66 -2.31
CA TRP A 56 -6.76 2.43 -2.75
C TRP A 56 -7.35 1.84 -4.03
N MET A 57 -6.50 1.42 -4.97
CA MET A 57 -6.93 0.82 -6.23
C MET A 57 -7.60 -0.56 -6.08
N TYR A 58 -7.15 -1.39 -5.13
CA TYR A 58 -7.61 -2.80 -5.01
C TYR A 58 -8.48 -3.10 -3.78
N ALA A 59 -8.39 -2.27 -2.75
CA ALA A 59 -9.01 -2.47 -1.44
C ALA A 59 -9.85 -1.29 -0.95
N GLY A 60 -9.78 -0.15 -1.63
CA GLY A 60 -10.47 1.07 -1.24
C GLY A 60 -9.66 1.92 -0.26
N VAL A 61 -10.13 3.16 -0.06
CA VAL A 61 -9.37 4.20 0.65
C VAL A 61 -9.11 3.85 2.12
N LEU A 62 -10.04 3.16 2.78
CA LEU A 62 -9.90 2.79 4.19
C LEU A 62 -8.70 1.85 4.40
N PHE A 63 -8.60 0.78 3.61
CA PHE A 63 -7.46 -0.14 3.66
C PHE A 63 -6.15 0.55 3.27
N ALA A 64 -6.21 1.55 2.40
CA ALA A 64 -5.05 2.33 2.02
C ALA A 64 -4.50 3.15 3.20
N ILE A 65 -5.37 3.83 3.93
CA ILE A 65 -4.99 4.61 5.12
C ILE A 65 -4.47 3.67 6.21
N ILE A 66 -5.14 2.54 6.46
CA ILE A 66 -4.70 1.54 7.43
C ILE A 66 -3.33 0.98 7.03
N GLY A 67 -3.13 0.63 5.76
CA GLY A 67 -1.86 0.12 5.24
C GLY A 67 -0.70 1.09 5.49
N VAL A 68 -0.90 2.38 5.19
CA VAL A 68 0.11 3.43 5.47
C VAL A 68 0.37 3.58 6.96
N GLY A 69 -0.68 3.60 7.79
CA GLY A 69 -0.54 3.70 9.23
C GLY A 69 0.24 2.54 9.83
N LEU A 70 -0.07 1.31 9.39
CA LEU A 70 0.67 0.10 9.78
C LEU A 70 2.11 0.16 9.31
N TRP A 71 2.37 0.61 8.08
CA TRP A 71 3.73 0.75 7.57
C TRP A 71 4.55 1.69 8.46
N ILE A 72 4.08 2.93 8.67
CA ILE A 72 4.82 3.92 9.44
C ILE A 72 4.95 3.49 10.91
N GLY A 73 3.86 3.02 11.52
CA GLY A 73 3.84 2.60 12.92
C GLY A 73 4.74 1.40 13.20
N ALA A 74 4.56 0.30 12.45
CA ALA A 74 5.38 -0.90 12.64
C ALA A 74 6.83 -0.65 12.26
N TYR A 75 7.10 0.17 11.24
CA TYR A 75 8.46 0.54 10.88
C TYR A 75 9.17 1.29 12.02
N ARG A 76 8.49 2.26 12.65
CA ARG A 76 9.09 3.05 13.74
C ARG A 76 9.27 2.26 15.04
N LEU A 77 8.35 1.34 15.35
CA LEU A 77 8.35 0.61 16.62
C LEU A 77 9.17 -0.69 16.56
N SER A 78 9.27 -1.31 15.39
CA SER A 78 9.79 -2.69 15.26
C SER A 78 10.61 -2.91 13.99
N GLY A 79 10.84 -1.86 13.20
CA GLY A 79 11.68 -1.92 12.01
C GLY A 79 11.00 -2.48 10.76
N PHE A 80 11.79 -2.66 9.71
CA PHE A 80 11.32 -3.04 8.38
C PHE A 80 10.59 -4.39 8.34
N GLY A 81 11.10 -5.40 9.06
CA GLY A 81 10.51 -6.74 9.06
C GLY A 81 9.05 -6.72 9.55
N ALA A 82 8.80 -6.04 10.67
CA ALA A 82 7.46 -5.88 11.20
C ALA A 82 6.54 -5.07 10.26
N ALA A 83 7.07 -4.00 9.64
CA ALA A 83 6.33 -3.23 8.66
C ALA A 83 5.90 -4.08 7.46
N LEU A 84 6.80 -4.88 6.90
CA LEU A 84 6.49 -5.78 5.80
C LEU A 84 5.45 -6.85 6.19
N LEU A 85 5.65 -7.51 7.35
CA LEU A 85 4.73 -8.52 7.87
C LEU A 85 3.33 -7.94 8.10
N SER A 86 3.23 -6.69 8.59
CA SER A 86 1.94 -6.03 8.80
C SER A 86 1.11 -5.91 7.51
N GLN A 87 1.77 -5.64 6.37
CA GLN A 87 1.08 -5.51 5.07
C GLN A 87 0.59 -6.88 4.56
N VAL A 88 1.42 -7.92 4.72
CA VAL A 88 1.07 -9.30 4.36
C VAL A 88 -0.13 -9.76 5.19
N VAL A 89 -0.09 -9.56 6.51
CA VAL A 89 -1.18 -9.90 7.42
C VAL A 89 -2.46 -9.14 7.05
N LEU A 90 -2.38 -7.83 6.77
CA LEU A 90 -3.52 -7.03 6.35
C LEU A 90 -4.17 -7.57 5.06
N PHE A 91 -3.36 -7.97 4.08
CA PHE A 91 -3.85 -8.58 2.84
C PHE A 91 -4.57 -9.91 3.06
N ILE A 92 -3.96 -10.79 3.87
CA ILE A 92 -4.55 -12.10 4.18
C ILE A 92 -5.84 -11.94 4.97
N ALA A 93 -5.84 -11.11 6.01
CA ALA A 93 -7.01 -10.82 6.84
C ALA A 93 -8.16 -10.29 5.99
N ARG A 94 -7.89 -9.34 5.09
CA ARG A 94 -8.90 -8.82 4.14
C ARG A 94 -9.47 -9.92 3.26
N LYS A 95 -8.63 -10.80 2.70
CA LYS A 95 -9.09 -11.90 1.84
C LYS A 95 -9.99 -12.86 2.62
N ILE A 96 -9.58 -13.26 3.82
CA ILE A 96 -10.37 -14.13 4.70
C ILE A 96 -11.73 -13.49 5.03
N TRP A 97 -11.74 -12.21 5.40
CA TRP A 97 -12.97 -11.47 5.68
C TRP A 97 -13.94 -11.48 4.49
N LEU A 98 -13.45 -11.19 3.28
CA LEU A 98 -14.29 -11.20 2.07
C LEU A 98 -14.85 -12.60 1.79
N MET A 99 -14.06 -13.66 2.00
CA MET A 99 -14.55 -15.04 1.86
C MET A 99 -15.65 -15.37 2.87
N ILE A 100 -15.49 -14.98 4.13
CA ILE A 100 -16.50 -15.21 5.18
C ILE A 100 -17.80 -14.48 4.84
N ARG A 101 -17.71 -13.19 4.47
CA ARG A 101 -18.87 -12.38 4.08
C ARG A 101 -19.62 -12.98 2.89
N ALA A 102 -18.89 -13.46 1.88
CA ALA A 102 -19.48 -14.12 0.71
C ALA A 102 -20.22 -15.41 1.10
N ARG A 103 -19.67 -16.21 2.03
CA ARG A 103 -20.32 -17.42 2.54
C ARG A 103 -21.60 -17.12 3.32
N GLN A 104 -21.60 -16.08 4.15
CA GLN A 104 -22.78 -15.66 4.90
C GLN A 104 -23.91 -15.21 3.97
N SER A 105 -23.58 -14.41 2.94
CA SER A 105 -24.56 -13.96 1.95
C SER A 105 -25.25 -15.13 1.21
N LYS A 106 -24.55 -16.23 0.95
CA LYS A 106 -25.13 -17.43 0.33
C LYS A 106 -26.01 -18.27 1.26
N ARG A 107 -25.83 -18.15 2.59
CA ARG A 107 -26.62 -18.89 3.58
C ARG A 107 -27.95 -18.17 3.92
N SER A 108 -28.03 -16.88 3.65
CA SER A 108 -29.21 -16.05 3.93
C SER A 108 -30.09 -15.79 2.71
N ALA A 109 -29.75 -16.36 1.55
CA ALA A 109 -30.51 -16.32 0.30
C ALA A 109 -31.12 -17.70 0.04
#